data_AF-A0A3D2EX66-F1
#
_entry.id   AF-A0A3D2EX66-F1
#
_cell.length_a   1.000
_cell.length_b   1.000
_cell.length_c   1.000
_cell.angle_alpha   90.00
_cell.angle_beta   90.00
_cell.angle_gamma   90.00
#
_symmetry.space_group_name_H-M   'P 1'
#
loop_
_entity.id
_entity.type
_entity.pdbx_description
1 polymer ?
#
loop_
_entity_poly.entity_id
_entity_poly.type
_entity_poly.pdbx_seq_one_letter_code
_entity_poly.pdbx_strand_id
1 'polypeptide(L)'
;MVQITEYRNAKSLSADNSILDLEINHPDYGWIPYTLNIDDEDNTVNNDDLLALIGSDFVNYTPPTQEEIDAELALNIRQTRNMKLQHEVDPIAGNTLRWNELTSEQQAAWTQYRTDLLNVPQQSSFPQSVTWPVAPS
;
A
#
# COMPACT_ATOMS: atom_id res chain seq x y z
N MET A 1 7.71 21.84 26.11
CA MET A 1 7.81 20.37 26.15
C MET A 1 6.75 19.87 27.09
N VAL A 2 5.88 19.01 26.59
CA VAL A 2 4.80 18.37 27.32
C VAL A 2 5.36 17.10 27.95
N GLN A 3 5.24 16.99 29.27
CA GLN A 3 5.61 15.78 29.98
C GLN A 3 4.42 14.83 30.05
N ILE A 4 4.61 13.60 29.59
CA ILE A 4 3.62 12.53 29.67
C ILE A 4 3.97 11.63 30.84
N THR A 5 2.98 11.34 31.67
CA THR A 5 3.14 10.50 32.88
C THR A 5 2.35 9.20 32.80
N GLU A 6 1.42 9.09 31.86
CA GLU A 6 0.57 7.93 31.67
C GLU A 6 0.42 7.64 30.18
N TYR A 7 0.50 6.36 29.83
CA TYR A 7 0.25 5.84 28.50
C TYR A 7 -0.64 4.59 28.61
N ARG A 8 -1.22 4.18 27.49
CA ARG A 8 -1.90 2.88 27.35
C ARG A 8 -1.89 2.40 25.90
N ASN A 9 -2.23 1.12 25.71
CA ASN A 9 -2.40 0.50 24.39
C ASN A 9 -1.18 0.62 23.47
N ALA A 10 0.03 0.63 24.05
CA ALA A 10 1.27 0.70 23.28
C ALA A 10 1.46 -0.58 22.45
N LYS A 11 1.68 -0.41 21.15
CA LYS A 11 1.98 -1.48 20.20
C LYS A 11 3.10 -1.03 19.27
N SER A 12 3.99 -1.94 18.94
CA SER A 12 5.03 -1.68 17.95
C SER A 12 4.47 -1.80 16.53
N LEU A 13 4.87 -0.86 15.68
CA LEU A 13 4.57 -0.84 14.24
C LEU A 13 5.74 -1.34 13.38
N SER A 14 6.85 -1.71 14.00
CA SER A 14 8.13 -1.97 13.33
C SER A 14 8.86 -3.15 13.96
N ALA A 15 9.62 -3.90 13.15
CA ALA A 15 10.33 -5.09 13.65
C ALA A 15 11.47 -4.75 14.63
N ASP A 16 12.02 -3.54 14.54
CA ASP A 16 13.05 -3.02 15.45
C ASP A 16 12.48 -2.24 16.64
N ASN A 17 11.15 -2.08 16.70
CA ASN A 17 10.44 -1.29 17.71
C ASN A 17 10.83 0.20 17.75
N SER A 18 11.35 0.74 16.65
CA SER A 18 11.65 2.18 16.50
C SER A 18 10.40 3.04 16.47
N ILE A 19 9.26 2.47 16.05
CA ILE A 19 7.98 3.14 15.94
C ILE A 19 6.93 2.41 16.78
N LEU A 20 6.33 3.14 17.73
CA LEU A 20 5.25 2.68 18.59
C LEU A 20 4.01 3.53 18.38
N ASP A 21 2.85 2.89 18.33
CA ASP A 21 1.54 3.53 18.34
C ASP A 21 0.91 3.30 19.72
N LEU A 22 0.42 4.37 20.34
CA LEU A 22 -0.06 4.35 21.72
C LEU A 22 -1.09 5.45 21.95
N GLU A 23 -1.71 5.44 23.13
CA GLU A 23 -2.45 6.59 23.63
C GLU A 23 -1.69 7.20 24.81
N ILE A 24 -1.56 8.53 24.81
CA ILE A 24 -0.94 9.29 25.90
C ILE A 24 -1.99 10.12 26.62
N ASN A 25 -1.85 10.28 27.93
CA ASN A 25 -2.67 11.22 28.70
C ASN A 25 -2.03 12.62 28.64
N HIS A 26 -2.47 13.44 27.68
CA HIS A 26 -1.99 14.81 27.51
C HIS A 26 -2.60 15.73 28.58
N PRO A 27 -1.81 16.61 29.24
CA PRO A 27 -2.31 17.46 30.33
C PRO A 27 -3.50 18.36 29.94
N ASP A 28 -3.50 18.87 28.71
CA ASP A 28 -4.56 19.76 28.22
C ASP A 28 -5.69 19.05 27.46
N TYR A 29 -5.43 17.86 26.90
CA TYR A 29 -6.33 17.20 25.94
C TYR A 29 -6.83 15.83 26.42
N GLY A 30 -6.34 15.36 27.56
CA GLY A 30 -6.62 14.01 28.05
C GLY A 30 -6.04 12.94 27.14
N TRP A 31 -6.71 11.80 27.05
CA TRP A 31 -6.28 10.66 26.23
C TRP A 31 -6.37 10.97 24.73
N ILE A 32 -5.23 11.01 24.06
CA ILE A 32 -5.11 11.21 22.61
C ILE A 32 -4.27 10.10 21.97
N PRO A 33 -4.56 9.71 20.71
CA PRO A 33 -3.66 8.84 19.96
C PRO A 33 -2.33 9.55 19.69
N TYR A 34 -1.24 8.80 19.75
CA TYR A 34 0.11 9.30 19.51
C TYR A 34 0.97 8.22 18.86
N THR A 35 1.79 8.61 17.90
CA THR A 35 2.80 7.74 17.32
C THR A 35 4.17 8.24 17.77
N LEU A 36 4.86 7.42 18.56
CA LEU A 36 6.24 7.67 18.95
C LEU A 36 7.15 7.08 17.88
N ASN A 37 7.97 7.92 17.26
CA ASN A 37 9.09 7.51 16.42
C ASN A 37 10.39 7.93 17.12
N ILE A 38 11.27 6.97 17.41
CA ILE A 38 12.53 7.23 18.13
C ILE A 38 13.48 8.17 17.38
N ASP A 39 13.38 8.20 16.04
CA ASP A 39 14.19 9.07 15.19
C ASP A 39 13.52 10.44 14.94
N ASP A 40 12.37 10.71 15.54
CA ASP A 40 11.70 12.02 15.40
C ASP A 40 12.44 13.09 16.22
N GLU A 41 12.86 14.16 15.52
CA GLU A 41 13.52 15.31 16.11
C GLU A 41 12.53 16.24 16.84
N ASP A 42 11.22 16.11 16.58
CA ASP A 42 10.20 16.83 17.33
C ASP A 42 10.12 16.31 18.77
N ASN A 43 10.48 17.21 19.70
CA ASN A 43 10.48 16.97 21.13
C ASN A 43 9.37 17.78 21.84
N THR A 44 8.27 18.10 21.13
CA THR A 44 7.10 18.75 21.72
C THR A 44 6.53 17.91 22.86
N VAL A 45 6.44 16.59 22.68
CA VAL A 45 6.43 15.58 23.75
C VAL A 45 7.86 15.06 23.91
N ASN A 46 8.31 14.82 25.14
CA ASN A 46 9.64 14.25 25.35
C ASN A 46 9.69 12.78 24.96
N ASN A 47 10.32 12.48 23.81
CA ASN A 47 10.45 11.13 23.28
C ASN A 47 11.29 10.23 24.21
N ASP A 48 12.37 10.74 24.79
CA ASP A 48 13.23 9.99 25.72
C ASP A 48 12.48 9.62 27.01
N ASP A 49 11.76 10.57 27.61
CA ASP A 49 10.97 10.32 28.82
C ASP A 49 9.82 9.35 28.53
N LEU A 50 9.15 9.50 27.38
CA LEU A 50 8.05 8.64 26.98
C LEU A 50 8.54 7.22 26.69
N LEU A 51 9.68 7.07 26.02
CA LEU A 51 10.31 5.77 25.77
C LEU A 51 10.73 5.10 27.09
N ALA A 52 11.30 5.86 28.02
CA ALA A 52 11.67 5.36 29.35
C ALA A 52 10.43 4.95 30.18
N LEU A 53 9.32 5.69 30.04
CA LEU A 53 8.05 5.39 30.70
C LEU A 53 7.42 4.08 30.18
N ILE A 54 7.46 3.86 28.86
CA ILE A 54 6.95 2.64 28.21
C ILE A 54 7.84 1.43 28.56
N GLY A 55 9.16 1.61 28.51
CA GLY A 55 10.12 0.54 28.72
C GLY A 55 9.87 -0.64 27.77
N SER A 56 9.53 -1.80 28.33
CA SER A 56 9.18 -3.02 27.55
C SER A 56 7.68 -3.35 27.57
N ASP A 57 6.83 -2.46 28.07
CA ASP A 57 5.39 -2.69 28.18
C ASP A 57 4.66 -2.22 26.91
N PHE A 58 4.82 -3.01 25.86
CA PHE A 58 4.12 -2.83 24.60
C PHE A 58 3.88 -4.17 23.91
N VAL A 59 2.87 -4.20 23.05
CA VAL A 59 2.61 -5.35 22.18
C VAL A 59 3.65 -5.37 21.06
N ASN A 60 4.40 -6.46 20.94
CA ASN A 60 5.40 -6.62 19.87
C ASN A 60 4.74 -6.59 18.48
N TYR A 61 5.50 -6.09 17.52
CA TYR A 61 5.08 -6.08 16.12
C TYR A 61 4.80 -7.49 15.61
N THR A 62 3.66 -7.66 14.96
CA THR A 62 3.33 -8.88 14.22
C THR A 62 3.37 -8.55 12.73
N PRO A 63 4.33 -9.10 11.97
CA PRO A 63 4.39 -8.86 10.54
C PRO A 63 3.16 -9.41 9.82
N PRO A 64 2.73 -8.81 8.70
CA PRO A 64 1.73 -9.39 7.83
C PRO A 64 2.10 -10.82 7.44
N THR A 65 1.09 -11.69 7.38
CA THR A 65 1.23 -13.04 6.86
C THR A 65 1.51 -13.01 5.37
N GLN A 66 2.12 -14.08 4.85
CA GLN A 66 2.33 -14.20 3.40
C GLN A 66 1.01 -14.13 2.62
N GLU A 67 -0.09 -14.64 3.18
CA GLU A 67 -1.40 -14.58 2.55
C GLU A 67 -1.93 -13.14 2.43
N GLU A 68 -1.72 -12.30 3.45
CA GLU A 68 -2.08 -10.88 3.40
C GLU A 68 -1.21 -10.11 2.39
N ILE A 69 0.09 -10.41 2.35
CA ILE A 69 1.02 -9.83 1.36
C ILE A 69 0.58 -10.21 -0.06
N ASP A 70 0.23 -11.49 -0.27
CA ASP A 70 -0.20 -12.01 -1.58
C ASP A 70 -1.54 -11.41 -2.01
N ALA A 71 -2.48 -11.23 -1.07
CA ALA A 71 -3.77 -10.60 -1.34
C ALA A 71 -3.60 -9.13 -1.75
N GLU A 72 -2.74 -8.39 -1.06
CA GLU A 72 -2.42 -6.99 -1.40
C GLU A 72 -1.72 -6.89 -2.76
N LEU A 73 -0.75 -7.76 -3.04
CA LEU A 73 -0.08 -7.82 -4.34
C LEU A 73 -1.06 -8.15 -5.48
N ALA A 74 -1.96 -9.12 -5.25
CA ALA A 74 -3.01 -9.48 -6.20
C ALA A 74 -3.95 -8.30 -6.50
N LEU A 75 -4.31 -7.51 -5.48
CA LEU A 75 -5.11 -6.31 -5.61
C LEU A 75 -4.39 -5.25 -6.46
N ASN A 76 -3.14 -4.94 -6.12
CA ASN A 76 -2.31 -3.96 -6.83
C ASN A 76 -2.12 -4.32 -8.32
N ILE A 77 -1.90 -5.60 -8.62
CA ILE A 77 -1.79 -6.09 -10.01
C ILE A 77 -3.13 -5.91 -10.75
N ARG A 78 -4.27 -6.25 -10.12
CA ARG A 78 -5.60 -6.05 -10.75
C ARG A 78 -5.91 -4.58 -10.99
N GLN A 79 -5.52 -3.69 -10.07
CA GLN A 79 -5.64 -2.25 -10.25
C GLN A 79 -4.77 -1.76 -11.42
N THR A 80 -3.51 -2.20 -11.49
CA THR A 80 -2.61 -1.88 -12.62
C THR A 80 -3.20 -2.35 -13.96
N ARG A 81 -3.74 -3.58 -14.02
CA ARG A 81 -4.44 -4.08 -15.20
C ARG A 81 -5.62 -3.18 -15.60
N ASN A 82 -6.44 -2.78 -14.63
CA ASN A 82 -7.59 -1.90 -14.90
C ASN A 82 -7.13 -0.53 -15.40
N MET A 83 -6.06 0.03 -14.83
CA MET A 83 -5.44 1.28 -15.29
C MET A 83 -4.98 1.17 -16.74
N LYS A 84 -4.32 0.06 -17.12
CA LYS A 84 -3.89 -0.18 -18.51
C LYS A 84 -5.06 -0.32 -19.48
N LEU A 85 -6.10 -1.07 -19.10
CA LEU A 85 -7.33 -1.15 -19.90
C LEU A 85 -7.94 0.25 -20.11
N GLN A 86 -8.08 1.02 -19.05
CA GLN A 86 -8.69 2.35 -19.10
C GLN A 86 -7.87 3.39 -19.87
N HIS A 87 -6.55 3.41 -19.70
CA HIS A 87 -5.70 4.48 -20.24
C HIS A 87 -5.03 4.12 -21.58
N GLU A 88 -4.94 2.83 -21.91
CA GLU A 88 -4.26 2.39 -23.14
C GLU A 88 -5.26 1.77 -24.12
N VAL A 89 -6.14 0.87 -23.67
CA VAL A 89 -7.08 0.15 -24.56
C VAL A 89 -8.33 0.96 -24.88
N ASP A 90 -9.02 1.48 -23.86
CA ASP A 90 -10.31 2.17 -24.03
C ASP A 90 -10.24 3.40 -24.95
N PRO A 91 -9.15 4.23 -24.95
CA PRO A 91 -9.04 5.37 -25.87
C PRO A 91 -8.92 4.99 -27.35
N ILE A 92 -8.67 3.72 -27.66
CA ILE A 92 -8.57 3.17 -29.02
C ILE A 92 -9.77 2.27 -29.31
N ALA A 93 -9.90 1.16 -28.60
CA ALA A 93 -10.93 0.15 -28.83
C ALA A 93 -12.32 0.55 -28.33
N GLY A 94 -12.41 1.47 -27.37
CA GLY A 94 -13.67 2.05 -26.90
C GLY A 94 -14.17 3.24 -27.73
N ASN A 95 -13.35 3.74 -28.66
CA ASN A 95 -13.69 4.86 -29.53
C ASN A 95 -13.94 4.38 -30.97
N THR A 96 -15.20 4.33 -31.38
CA THR A 96 -15.61 3.84 -32.71
C THR A 96 -14.92 4.53 -33.87
N LEU A 97 -14.64 5.84 -33.77
CA LEU A 97 -13.97 6.57 -34.86
C LEU A 97 -12.52 6.11 -35.00
N ARG A 98 -11.76 6.10 -33.89
CA ARG A 98 -10.36 5.63 -33.88
C ARG A 98 -10.26 4.17 -34.26
N TRP A 99 -11.18 3.34 -33.77
CA TRP A 99 -11.21 1.91 -34.08
C TRP A 99 -11.39 1.64 -35.57
N ASN A 100 -12.28 2.38 -36.23
CA ASN A 100 -12.57 2.21 -37.66
C ASN A 100 -11.46 2.77 -38.57
N GLU A 101 -10.56 3.61 -38.06
CA GLU A 101 -9.38 4.10 -38.78
C GLU A 101 -8.23 3.09 -38.81
N LEU A 102 -8.26 2.07 -37.93
CA LEU A 102 -7.23 1.03 -37.85
C LEU A 102 -7.35 0.00 -38.95
N THR A 103 -6.22 -0.57 -39.37
CA THR A 103 -6.22 -1.78 -40.21
C THR A 103 -6.72 -2.99 -39.43
N SER A 104 -7.10 -4.05 -40.13
CA SER A 104 -7.49 -5.31 -39.48
C SER A 104 -6.37 -5.90 -38.63
N GLU A 105 -5.10 -5.75 -39.03
CA GLU A 105 -3.95 -6.19 -38.24
C GLU A 105 -3.81 -5.38 -36.94
N GLN A 106 -4.00 -4.07 -36.99
CA GLN A 106 -3.96 -3.21 -35.80
C GLN A 106 -5.12 -3.52 -34.85
N GLN A 107 -6.33 -3.71 -35.37
CA GLN A 107 -7.49 -4.13 -34.58
C GLN A 107 -7.24 -5.49 -33.89
N ALA A 108 -6.64 -6.45 -34.60
CA ALA A 108 -6.27 -7.74 -34.02
C ALA A 108 -5.22 -7.58 -32.91
N ALA A 109 -4.21 -6.73 -33.11
CA ALA A 109 -3.17 -6.46 -32.11
C ALA A 109 -3.74 -5.83 -30.83
N TRP A 110 -4.63 -4.83 -30.95
CA TRP A 110 -5.30 -4.22 -29.80
C TRP A 110 -6.26 -5.18 -29.08
N THR A 111 -6.96 -6.03 -29.84
CA THR A 111 -7.83 -7.08 -29.26
C THR A 111 -7.02 -8.12 -28.48
N GLN A 112 -5.87 -8.54 -29.02
CA GLN A 112 -4.95 -9.45 -28.35
C GLN A 112 -4.39 -8.80 -27.08
N TYR A 113 -3.92 -7.55 -27.18
CA TYR A 113 -3.41 -6.80 -26.03
C TYR A 113 -4.40 -6.73 -24.87
N ARG A 114 -5.67 -6.40 -25.16
CA ARG A 114 -6.75 -6.41 -24.17
C ARG A 114 -6.95 -7.77 -23.52
N THR A 115 -6.92 -8.83 -24.33
CA THR A 115 -7.09 -10.21 -23.85
C THR A 115 -5.94 -10.63 -22.96
N ASP A 116 -4.71 -10.29 -23.33
CA ASP A 116 -3.51 -10.60 -22.55
C ASP A 116 -3.52 -9.86 -21.21
N LEU A 117 -3.95 -8.59 -21.18
CA LEU A 117 -4.16 -7.85 -19.94
C LEU A 117 -5.17 -8.55 -19.03
N LEU A 118 -6.30 -8.99 -19.59
CA LEU A 118 -7.34 -9.70 -18.84
C LEU A 118 -6.86 -11.06 -18.30
N ASN A 119 -5.89 -11.68 -18.98
CA ASN A 119 -5.28 -12.95 -18.61
C ASN A 119 -4.14 -12.84 -17.58
N VAL A 120 -3.71 -11.62 -17.20
CA VAL A 120 -2.63 -11.43 -16.21
C VAL A 120 -2.92 -12.14 -14.87
N PRO A 121 -4.13 -12.06 -14.28
CA PRO A 121 -4.43 -12.79 -13.04
C PRO A 121 -4.52 -14.33 -13.17
N GLN A 122 -4.39 -14.87 -14.39
CA GLN A 122 -4.44 -16.31 -14.68
C GLN A 122 -3.04 -16.88 -14.96
N GLN A 123 -1.99 -16.04 -14.92
CA GLN A 123 -0.62 -16.51 -15.04
C GLN A 123 -0.24 -17.41 -13.86
N SER A 124 0.54 -18.46 -14.11
CA SER A 124 0.92 -19.44 -13.09
C SER A 124 1.76 -18.87 -11.95
N SER A 125 2.45 -17.74 -12.18
CA SER A 125 3.25 -17.03 -11.20
C SER A 125 2.48 -15.95 -10.42
N PHE A 126 1.18 -15.77 -10.72
CA PHE A 126 0.36 -14.79 -10.01
C PHE A 126 0.12 -15.21 -8.55
N PRO A 127 0.16 -14.28 -7.57
CA PRO A 127 0.46 -12.85 -7.71
C PRO A 127 1.95 -12.51 -7.61
N GLN A 128 2.81 -13.46 -7.25
CA GLN A 128 4.24 -13.25 -6.94
C GLN A 128 5.03 -12.57 -8.07
N SER A 129 4.71 -12.89 -9.32
CA SER A 129 5.32 -12.28 -10.49
C SER A 129 4.35 -12.32 -11.67
N VAL A 130 4.36 -11.28 -12.50
CA VAL A 130 3.54 -11.20 -13.71
C VAL A 130 4.34 -10.66 -14.88
N THR A 131 4.08 -11.19 -16.07
CA THR A 131 4.54 -10.62 -17.33
C THR A 131 3.45 -9.73 -17.90
N TRP A 132 3.73 -8.45 -18.06
CA TRP A 132 2.81 -7.52 -18.69
C TRP A 132 2.93 -7.59 -20.21
N PRO A 133 1.81 -7.69 -20.95
CA PRO A 133 1.84 -7.54 -22.38
C PRO A 133 2.29 -6.11 -22.76
N VAL A 134 2.80 -5.94 -23.97
CA VAL A 134 3.24 -4.65 -24.50
C VAL A 134 2.15 -4.08 -25.41
N ALA A 135 1.81 -2.81 -25.20
CA ALA A 135 0.83 -2.13 -26.03
C ALA A 135 1.30 -2.07 -27.51
N PRO A 136 0.42 -2.33 -28.48
CA PRO A 136 0.74 -2.17 -29.89
C PRO A 136 0.89 -0.69 -30.25
N SER A 137 1.61 -0.42 -31.35
CA SER A 137 1.83 0.93 -31.90
C SER A 137 0.73 1.37 -32.85
#